data_AF-A0A7V7TX05-F1
#
_entry.id   AF-A0A7V7TX05-F1
#
_cell.length_a   1.000
_cell.length_b   1.000
_cell.length_c   1.000
_cell.angle_alpha   90.00
_cell.angle_beta   90.00
_cell.angle_gamma   90.00
#
_symmetry.space_group_name_H-M   'P 1'
#
loop_
_entity.id
_entity.type
_entity.pdbx_description
1 polymer ?
#
loop_
_entity_poly.entity_id
_entity_poly.type
_entity_poly.pdbx_seq_one_letter_code
_entity_poly.pdbx_strand_id
1 'polypeptide(L)'
;MNVTWSDLTEVQQQLLVRLNDGYPHEDSVGRSVDQICPELLATAGSMIVLGLVEEMPGWRDSLWLRLTEAGRRIEDGSAVG
;
A
#
# COMPACT_ATOMS: atom_id res chain seq x y z
N MET A 1 -16.06 -0.54 -5.85
CA MET A 1 -16.27 -1.32 -4.61
C MET A 1 -16.12 -0.33 -3.48
N ASN A 2 -17.13 -0.19 -2.61
CA ASN A 2 -17.06 0.76 -1.50
C ASN A 2 -16.35 0.07 -0.33
N VAL A 3 -15.05 0.34 -0.15
CA VAL A 3 -14.21 -0.27 0.90
C VAL A 3 -13.98 0.77 1.99
N THR A 4 -14.11 0.36 3.24
CA THR A 4 -13.88 1.20 4.43
C THR A 4 -12.78 0.61 5.31
N TRP A 5 -12.29 1.39 6.26
CA TRP A 5 -11.24 0.97 7.22
C TRP A 5 -11.61 -0.33 7.96
N SER A 6 -12.88 -0.47 8.35
CA SER A 6 -13.37 -1.65 9.08
C SER A 6 -13.47 -2.92 8.24
N ASP A 7 -13.44 -2.80 6.91
CA ASP A 7 -13.44 -3.95 6.00
C ASP A 7 -12.05 -4.58 5.85
N LEU A 8 -11.00 -3.91 6.35
CA LEU A 8 -9.62 -4.35 6.28
C LEU A 8 -9.23 -5.18 7.50
N THR A 9 -8.42 -6.20 7.27
CA THR A 9 -7.76 -6.93 8.36
C THR A 9 -6.74 -6.04 9.08
N GLU A 10 -6.39 -6.36 10.33
CA GLU A 10 -5.38 -5.60 11.10
C GLU A 10 -4.04 -5.49 10.35
N VAL A 11 -3.63 -6.54 9.62
CA VAL A 11 -2.38 -6.53 8.85
C VAL A 11 -2.45 -5.59 7.65
N GLN A 12 -3.61 -5.48 6.99
CA GLN A 12 -3.83 -4.53 5.88
C GLN A 12 -3.89 -3.09 6.40
N GLN A 13 -4.52 -2.85 7.54
CA GLN A 13 -4.52 -1.55 8.22
C GLN A 13 -3.10 -1.11 8.59
N GLN A 14 -2.30 -2.00 9.18
CA GLN A 14 -0.89 -1.75 9.48
C GLN A 14 -0.07 -1.46 8.22
N LEU A 15 -0.35 -2.14 7.11
CA LEU A 15 0.32 -1.88 5.84
C LEU A 15 -0.06 -0.50 5.27
N LEU A 16 -1.32 -0.07 5.36
CA LEU A 16 -1.73 1.28 4.95
C LEU A 16 -0.94 2.35 5.72
N VAL A 17 -0.94 2.27 7.05
CA VAL A 17 -0.21 3.21 7.92
C VAL A 17 1.28 3.20 7.59
N ARG A 18 1.87 2.03 7.35
CA ARG A 18 3.29 1.90 7.04
C ARG A 18 3.66 2.50 5.69
N LEU A 19 2.78 2.42 4.69
CA LEU A 19 2.99 3.00 3.37
C LEU A 19 2.70 4.51 3.34
N ASN A 20 1.95 5.03 4.32
CA ASN A 20 1.87 6.46 4.57
C ASN A 20 3.07 6.90 5.43
N ASP A 21 4.24 7.00 4.81
CA ASP A 21 5.50 7.35 5.50
C ASP A 21 5.59 8.84 5.88
N GLY A 22 4.57 9.64 5.57
CA GLY A 22 4.51 11.07 5.87
C GLY A 22 5.30 11.95 4.90
N TYR A 23 5.87 11.37 3.84
CA TYR A 23 6.62 12.10 2.80
C TYR A 23 5.81 12.18 1.49
N PRO A 24 6.15 13.15 0.61
CA PRO A 24 5.63 13.16 -0.75
C PRO A 24 5.91 11.83 -1.47
N HIS A 25 4.94 11.30 -2.23
CA HIS A 25 5.08 10.01 -2.93
C HIS A 25 6.31 9.94 -3.83
N GLU A 26 6.73 11.07 -4.38
CA GLU A 26 7.92 11.24 -5.22
C GLU A 26 9.24 10.99 -4.48
N ASP A 27 9.24 11.05 -3.15
CA ASP A 27 10.43 10.94 -2.31
C ASP A 27 10.70 9.52 -1.78
N SER A 28 9.72 8.60 -1.83
CA SER A 28 9.90 7.24 -1.31
C SER A 28 10.77 6.40 -2.27
N VAL A 29 11.92 5.90 -1.78
CA VAL A 29 12.76 4.93 -2.51
C VAL A 29 12.32 3.51 -2.13
N GLY A 30 11.89 2.71 -3.10
CA GLY A 30 11.43 1.34 -2.84
C GLY A 30 12.54 0.36 -2.50
N ARG A 31 12.13 -0.83 -2.03
CA ARG A 31 13.02 -1.88 -1.54
C ARG A 31 13.28 -2.90 -2.65
N SER A 32 14.44 -3.54 -2.64
CA SER A 32 14.67 -4.69 -3.52
C SER A 32 13.64 -5.77 -3.22
N VAL A 33 13.10 -6.43 -4.26
CA VAL A 33 12.11 -7.52 -4.14
C VAL A 33 12.57 -8.59 -3.13
N ASP A 34 13.87 -8.91 -3.14
CA ASP A 34 14.48 -9.92 -2.26
C ASP A 34 14.55 -9.49 -0.79
N GLN A 35 14.29 -8.21 -0.50
CA GLN A 35 14.24 -7.64 0.85
C GLN A 35 12.80 -7.49 1.37
N ILE A 36 11.80 -7.83 0.55
CA ILE A 36 10.40 -7.79 0.93
C ILE A 36 9.96 -9.18 1.39
N CYS A 37 9.46 -9.24 2.61
CA CYS A 37 8.94 -10.48 3.20
C CYS A 37 7.77 -11.03 2.36
N PRO A 38 7.71 -12.35 2.04
CA PRO A 38 6.64 -12.92 1.22
C PRO A 38 5.22 -12.62 1.74
N GLU A 39 5.03 -12.58 3.05
CA GLU A 39 3.76 -12.26 3.71
C GLU A 39 3.34 -10.81 3.46
N LEU A 40 4.32 -9.89 3.35
CA LEU A 40 4.06 -8.50 2.97
C LEU A 40 3.62 -8.40 1.52
N LEU A 41 4.26 -9.15 0.61
CA LEU A 41 3.88 -9.21 -0.81
C LEU A 41 2.47 -9.80 -0.98
N ALA A 42 2.14 -10.86 -0.24
CA ALA A 42 0.81 -11.45 -0.26
C ALA A 42 -0.26 -10.45 0.23
N THR A 43 0.03 -9.73 1.32
CA THR A 43 -0.85 -8.68 1.85
C THR A 43 -1.00 -7.54 0.84
N ALA A 44 0.10 -7.03 0.27
CA ALA A 44 0.09 -5.98 -0.74
C ALA A 44 -0.68 -6.40 -1.99
N GLY A 45 -0.52 -7.65 -2.46
CA GLY A 45 -1.28 -8.21 -3.57
C GLY A 45 -2.79 -8.16 -3.34
N SER A 46 -3.25 -8.50 -2.12
CA SER A 46 -4.67 -8.38 -1.78
C SER A 46 -5.16 -6.92 -1.83
N MET A 47 -4.33 -5.96 -1.45
CA MET A 47 -4.68 -4.53 -1.44
C MET A 47 -4.58 -3.88 -2.82
N ILE A 48 -3.72 -4.41 -3.71
CA ILE A 48 -3.67 -4.05 -5.13
C ILE A 48 -4.97 -4.46 -5.82
N VAL A 49 -5.49 -5.66 -5.54
CA VAL A 49 -6.79 -6.11 -6.07
C VAL A 49 -7.94 -5.21 -5.58
N LEU A 50 -7.86 -4.68 -4.36
CA LEU A 50 -8.81 -3.71 -3.82
C LEU A 50 -8.61 -2.27 -4.34
N GLY A 51 -7.56 -2.03 -5.14
CA GLY A 51 -7.23 -0.70 -5.67
C GLY A 51 -6.72 0.30 -4.62
N LEU A 52 -6.24 -0.18 -3.46
CA LEU A 52 -5.76 0.65 -2.35
C LEU A 52 -4.24 0.85 -2.38
N VAL A 53 -3.53 -0.09 -2.99
CA VAL A 53 -2.08 -0.07 -3.18
C VAL A 53 -1.78 -0.25 -4.67
N GLU A 54 -0.72 0.35 -5.15
CA GLU A 54 -0.17 0.08 -6.48
C GLU A 54 1.29 -0.36 -6.38
N GLU A 55 1.69 -1.19 -7.35
CA GLU A 55 3.05 -1.64 -7.54
C GLU A 55 3.70 -0.83 -8.67
N MET A 56 4.89 -0.30 -8.43
CA MET A 56 5.68 0.40 -9.43
C MET A 56 7.07 -0.21 -9.55
N PRO A 57 7.59 -0.36 -10.78
CA PRO A 57 8.98 -0.75 -10.99
C PRO A 57 9.91 0.39 -10.56
N GLY A 58 10.92 0.03 -9.77
CA GLY A 58 11.97 0.93 -9.29
C GLY A 58 13.29 0.79 -10.02
N TRP A 59 14.30 1.52 -9.53
CA TRP A 59 15.68 1.41 -10.02
C TRP A 59 16.33 0.07 -9.60
N ARG A 60 17.14 -0.54 -10.48
CA ARG A 60 17.88 -1.81 -10.23
C ARG A 60 17.00 -2.92 -9.66
N ASP A 61 15.96 -3.31 -10.40
CA ASP A 61 15.05 -4.42 -10.03
C ASP A 61 14.38 -4.26 -8.65
N SER A 62 14.23 -3.00 -8.19
CA SER A 62 13.53 -2.71 -6.95
C SER A 62 12.03 -2.63 -7.17
N LEU A 63 11.26 -2.98 -6.14
CA LEU A 63 9.81 -2.91 -6.12
C LEU A 63 9.32 -1.80 -5.21
N TRP A 64 8.40 -0.99 -5.72
CA TRP A 64 7.85 0.14 -5.00
C TRP A 64 6.37 -0.15 -4.76
N LEU A 65 5.97 -0.22 -3.50
CA LEU A 65 4.57 -0.28 -3.11
C LEU A 65 4.15 1.11 -2.65
N ARG A 66 3.04 1.60 -3.17
CA ARG A 66 2.52 2.94 -2.84
C ARG A 66 1.04 2.89 -2.58
N LEU A 67 0.55 3.78 -1.72
CA LEU A 67 -0.89 3.99 -1.60
C LEU A 67 -1.43 4.63 -2.87
N THR A 68 -2.61 4.18 -3.30
CA THR A 68 -3.40 4.95 -4.26
C THR A 68 -4.10 6.11 -3.53
N GLU A 69 -4.80 6.97 -4.28
CA GLU A 69 -5.66 7.98 -3.66
C GLU A 69 -6.75 7.35 -2.79
N ALA A 70 -7.31 6.21 -3.22
CA ALA A 70 -8.28 5.46 -2.43
C ALA A 70 -7.67 4.91 -1.14
N GLY A 71 -6.46 4.34 -1.20
CA GLY A 71 -5.73 3.86 -0.02
C GLY A 71 -5.51 4.95 1.03
N ARG A 72 -5.09 6.15 0.59
CA ARG A 72 -4.92 7.31 1.47
C ARG A 72 -6.21 7.75 2.13
N ARG A 73 -7.29 7.86 1.36
CA ARG A 73 -8.60 8.23 1.91
C ARG A 73 -9.04 7.25 2.99
N ILE A 74 -8.88 5.95 2.78
CA ILE A 74 -9.23 4.94 3.79
C ILE A 74 -8.37 5.09 5.05
N GLU A 75 -7.07 5.34 4.90
CA GLU A 75 -6.15 5.52 6.04
C GLU A 75 -6.47 6.80 6.83
N ASP A 76 -6.82 7.89 6.16
CA ASP A 76 -7.32 9.14 6.75
C ASP A 76 -8.74 9.01 7.38
N GLY A 77 -9.36 7.82 7.33
CA GLY A 77 -10.69 7.56 7.87
C GLY A 77 -11.86 8.03 6.98
N SER A 78 -11.58 8.35 5.72
CA SER A 78 -12.58 8.71 4.71
C SER A 78 -13.04 7.47 3.92
N ALA A 79 -14.35 7.31 3.76
CA ALA A 79 -14.91 6.23 2.92
C ALA A 79 -14.66 6.50 1.41
N VAL A 80 -14.42 5.44 0.63
CA VAL A 80 -14.21 5.54 -0.82
C VAL A 80 -15.40 4.91 -1.55
N GLY A 81 -16.32 5.75 -2.05
CA GLY A 81 -17.54 5.37 -2.77
C GLY A 81 -17.33 4.79 -4.16
#